data_AF-V5EN57-F1
#
_entry.id   AF-V5EN57-F1
#
_cell.length_a   1.000
_cell.length_b   1.000
_cell.length_c   1.000
_cell.angle_alpha   90.00
_cell.angle_beta   90.00
_cell.angle_gamma   90.00
#
_symmetry.space_group_name_H-M   'P 1'
#
loop_
_entity.id
_entity.type
_entity.pdbx_description
1 polymer ?
#
loop_
_entity_poly.entity_id
_entity_poly.type
_entity_poly.pdbx_seq_one_letter_code
_entity_poly.pdbx_strand_id
1 'polypeptide(L)'
;MNANAENQESESKMDGLKWVVVFALLAAAVVGNYLYSDVSVVLRTSAVIALVAVAGITAAFTAKGKAAIRFASESRMEVRKVVWPTRQEATQTTFIVLAVTVVMALALWGIDGIMVRLVRLVTGV
;
A
#
# COMPACT_ATOMS: atom_id res chain seq x y z
N MET A 1 -12.39 34.73 -11.18
CA MET A 1 -11.55 34.66 -12.39
C MET A 1 -10.10 34.54 -11.95
N ASN A 2 -9.38 33.56 -12.53
CA ASN A 2 -7.91 33.39 -12.56
C ASN A 2 -7.28 32.90 -11.23
N ALA A 3 -6.58 31.77 -11.14
CA ALA A 3 -5.77 31.05 -12.12
C ALA A 3 -5.95 29.53 -11.94
N ASN A 4 -6.56 28.88 -12.94
CA ASN A 4 -6.61 27.43 -13.07
C ASN A 4 -5.70 26.97 -14.23
N ALA A 5 -4.59 27.69 -14.44
CA ALA A 5 -3.81 27.68 -15.68
C ALA A 5 -2.32 27.38 -15.49
N GLU A 6 -1.94 26.64 -14.44
CA GLU A 6 -0.54 26.21 -14.26
C GLU A 6 -0.39 24.72 -13.85
N ASN A 7 -1.44 23.90 -14.04
CA ASN A 7 -1.36 22.44 -13.92
C ASN A 7 -1.15 21.73 -15.26
N GLN A 8 -0.77 22.48 -16.31
CA GLN A 8 -0.47 21.99 -17.65
C GLN A 8 0.96 22.32 -18.10
N GLU A 9 1.92 22.39 -17.16
CA GLU A 9 3.33 22.42 -17.55
C GLU A 9 3.81 21.01 -17.89
N SER A 10 3.58 20.66 -19.16
CA SER A 10 4.36 19.73 -19.97
C SER A 10 4.66 18.39 -19.30
N GLU A 11 3.90 17.37 -19.68
CA GLU A 11 4.41 16.00 -19.70
C GLU A 11 5.67 15.99 -20.59
N SER A 12 6.81 16.30 -19.97
CA SER A 12 8.06 16.47 -20.68
C SER A 12 8.37 15.12 -21.29
N LYS A 13 8.47 15.04 -22.61
CA LYS A 13 8.89 13.83 -23.34
C LYS A 13 10.18 13.22 -22.73
N MET A 14 10.97 14.03 -22.04
CA MET A 14 12.14 13.65 -21.26
C MET A 14 11.81 12.76 -20.05
N ASP A 15 10.69 12.98 -19.36
CA ASP A 15 10.29 12.16 -18.22
C ASP A 15 9.75 10.80 -18.65
N GLY A 16 9.04 10.74 -19.79
CA GLY A 16 8.72 9.47 -20.46
C GLY A 16 9.98 8.70 -20.84
N LEU A 17 10.99 9.38 -21.39
CA LEU A 17 12.28 8.78 -21.74
C LEU A 17 13.05 8.27 -20.50
N LYS A 18 13.06 9.01 -19.39
CA LYS A 18 13.64 8.55 -18.12
C LYS A 18 12.95 7.30 -17.58
N TRP A 19 11.63 7.20 -17.71
CA TRP A 19 10.89 5.98 -17.33
C TRP A 19 11.25 4.79 -18.20
N VAL A 20 11.41 4.98 -19.52
CA VAL A 20 11.92 3.93 -20.41
C VAL A 20 13.31 3.45 -19.98
N VAL A 21 14.19 4.37 -19.58
CA VAL A 21 15.53 4.01 -19.05
C VAL A 21 15.43 3.24 -17.74
N VAL A 22 14.54 3.63 -16.82
CA VAL A 22 14.30 2.90 -15.55
C VAL A 22 13.81 1.48 -15.84
N PHE A 23 12.82 1.31 -16.72
CA PHE A 23 12.33 -0.02 -17.10
C PHE A 23 13.40 -0.87 -17.79
N ALA A 24 14.22 -0.26 -18.65
CA ALA A 24 15.34 -0.95 -19.30
C ALA A 24 16.39 -1.41 -18.29
N LEU A 25 16.73 -0.59 -17.28
CA LEU A 25 17.66 -0.95 -16.21
C LEU A 25 17.12 -2.10 -15.33
N LEU A 26 15.82 -2.08 -15.00
CA LEU A 26 15.19 -3.16 -14.24
C LEU A 26 15.12 -4.46 -15.06
N ALA A 27 14.76 -4.38 -16.34
CA ALA A 27 14.78 -5.54 -17.24
C ALA A 27 16.20 -6.11 -17.37
N ALA A 28 17.22 -5.26 -17.50
CA ALA A 28 18.62 -5.68 -17.52
C ALA A 28 19.04 -6.33 -16.20
N ALA A 29 18.56 -5.86 -15.05
CA ALA A 29 18.81 -6.51 -13.76
C ALA A 29 18.20 -7.91 -13.67
N VAL A 30 16.96 -8.10 -14.16
CA VAL A 30 16.27 -9.40 -14.17
C VAL A 30 16.93 -10.37 -15.15
N VAL A 31 17.20 -9.92 -16.39
CA VAL A 31 17.82 -10.74 -17.43
C VAL A 31 19.27 -11.07 -17.08
N GLY A 32 20.03 -10.11 -16.57
CA GLY A 32 21.39 -10.33 -16.08
C GLY A 32 21.42 -11.33 -14.92
N ASN A 33 20.44 -11.28 -14.01
CA ASN A 33 20.30 -12.25 -12.94
C ASN A 33 19.99 -13.67 -13.46
N TYR A 34 19.25 -13.80 -14.56
CA TYR A 34 18.91 -15.08 -15.19
C TYR A 34 20.08 -15.67 -16.00
N LEU A 35 20.79 -14.84 -16.77
CA LEU A 35 21.91 -15.28 -17.62
C LEU A 35 23.16 -15.63 -16.82
N TYR A 36 23.45 -14.93 -15.71
CA TYR A 36 24.58 -15.22 -14.83
C TYR A 36 24.20 -16.20 -13.70
N SER A 37 23.50 -17.29 -14.03
CA SER A 37 23.09 -18.33 -13.08
C SER A 37 24.24 -19.14 -12.50
N ASP A 38 25.38 -19.21 -13.20
CA ASP A 38 26.55 -20.02 -12.81
C ASP A 38 27.59 -19.25 -11.96
N VAL A 39 27.37 -17.96 -11.68
CA VAL A 39 28.29 -17.14 -10.87
C VAL A 39 27.86 -17.13 -9.39
N SER A 40 28.80 -16.86 -8.48
CA SER A 40 28.53 -16.80 -7.05
C SER A 40 27.37 -15.87 -6.70
N VAL A 41 26.45 -16.37 -5.87
CA VAL A 41 25.20 -15.68 -5.49
C VAL A 41 25.46 -14.29 -4.88
N VAL A 42 26.60 -14.12 -4.20
CA VAL A 42 26.99 -12.86 -3.54
C VAL A 42 27.24 -11.74 -4.56
N LEU A 43 27.97 -12.02 -5.64
CA LEU A 43 28.29 -11.02 -6.67
C LEU A 43 27.05 -10.63 -7.48
N ARG A 44 26.17 -11.59 -7.76
CA ARG A 44 24.90 -11.32 -8.47
C ARG A 44 23.97 -10.44 -7.65
N THR A 45 23.82 -10.77 -6.37
CA THR A 45 22.91 -10.05 -5.46
C THR A 45 23.37 -8.61 -5.25
N SER A 46 24.68 -8.38 -5.07
CA SER A 46 25.22 -7.02 -4.93
C SER A 46 25.08 -6.20 -6.23
N ALA A 47 25.30 -6.81 -7.40
CA ALA A 47 25.11 -6.15 -8.70
C ALA A 47 23.64 -5.77 -8.96
N VAL A 48 22.69 -6.65 -8.62
CA VAL A 48 21.25 -6.35 -8.72
C VAL A 48 20.85 -5.23 -7.76
N ILE A 49 21.33 -5.25 -6.51
CA ILE A 49 21.07 -4.16 -5.55
C ILE A 49 21.61 -2.83 -6.08
N ALA A 50 22.82 -2.82 -6.64
CA ALA A 50 23.41 -1.61 -7.22
C ALA A 50 22.59 -1.08 -8.41
N LEU A 51 22.17 -1.95 -9.34
CA LEU A 51 21.34 -1.58 -10.48
C LEU A 51 19.97 -1.04 -10.06
N VAL A 52 19.32 -1.68 -9.09
CA VAL A 52 18.04 -1.22 -8.53
C VAL A 52 18.20 0.12 -7.82
N ALA A 53 19.30 0.34 -7.10
CA ALA A 53 19.59 1.61 -6.47
C ALA A 53 19.75 2.74 -7.52
N VAL A 54 20.49 2.49 -8.60
CA VAL A 54 20.64 3.47 -9.71
C VAL A 54 19.30 3.74 -10.41
N ALA A 55 18.49 2.72 -10.63
CA ALA A 55 17.14 2.86 -11.17
C ALA A 55 16.23 3.68 -10.22
N GLY A 56 16.32 3.45 -8.92
CA GLY A 56 15.59 4.22 -7.90
C GLY A 56 16.02 5.68 -7.84
N ILE A 57 17.32 5.96 -7.93
CA ILE A 57 17.86 7.33 -7.93
C ILE A 57 17.40 8.08 -9.19
N THR A 58 17.48 7.46 -10.36
CA THR A 58 17.02 8.06 -11.63
C THR A 58 15.51 8.30 -11.64
N ALA A 59 14.72 7.39 -11.06
CA ALA A 59 13.29 7.58 -10.86
C ALA A 59 12.99 8.75 -9.89
N ALA A 60 13.74 8.88 -8.80
CA ALA A 60 13.58 9.96 -7.82
C ALA A 60 13.86 11.36 -8.41
N PHE A 61 14.78 11.47 -9.38
CA PHE A 61 15.08 12.72 -10.07
C PHE A 61 14.06 13.11 -11.18
N THR A 62 13.09 12.26 -11.49
CA THR A 62 12.02 12.53 -12.47
C THR A 62 10.94 13.44 -11.85
N ALA A 63 10.17 14.20 -12.65
CA ALA A 63 9.14 15.11 -12.11
C ALA A 63 8.11 14.38 -11.23
N LYS A 64 7.73 13.16 -11.61
CA LYS A 64 6.87 12.28 -10.79
C LYS A 64 7.53 11.87 -9.46
N GLY A 65 8.85 11.64 -9.46
CA GLY A 65 9.63 11.32 -8.25
C GLY A 65 9.71 12.50 -7.29
N LYS A 66 10.01 13.70 -7.79
CA LYS A 66 9.99 14.93 -6.99
C LYS A 66 8.59 15.24 -6.43
N ALA A 67 7.55 15.03 -7.23
CA ALA A 67 6.16 15.18 -6.77
C ALA A 67 5.82 14.20 -5.65
N ALA A 68 6.23 12.93 -5.76
CA ALA A 68 6.03 11.93 -4.71
C ALA A 68 6.80 12.27 -3.41
N ILE A 69 8.03 12.78 -3.52
CA ILE A 69 8.82 13.22 -2.36
C ILE A 69 8.15 14.42 -1.68
N ARG A 70 7.69 15.40 -2.47
CA ARG A 70 6.94 16.55 -1.97
C ARG A 70 5.64 16.12 -1.29
N PHE A 71 4.87 15.21 -1.91
CA PHE A 71 3.66 14.64 -1.34
C PHE A 71 3.94 13.88 -0.03
N ALA A 72 5.05 13.13 0.05
CA ALA A 72 5.44 12.45 1.29
C ALA A 72 5.81 13.45 2.41
N SER A 73 6.44 14.58 2.06
CA SER A 73 6.72 15.66 2.99
C SER A 73 5.44 16.35 3.49
N GLU A 74 4.50 16.65 2.57
CA GLU A 74 3.18 17.22 2.89
C GLU A 74 2.33 16.25 3.73
N SER A 75 2.38 14.95 3.42
CA SER A 75 1.70 13.89 4.19
C SER A 75 2.21 13.80 5.63
N ARG A 76 3.51 14.02 5.87
CA ARG A 76 4.06 14.07 7.24
C ARG A 76 3.49 15.22 8.05
N MET A 77 3.22 16.36 7.40
CA MET A 77 2.56 17.49 8.06
C MET A 77 1.10 17.18 8.38
N GLU A 78 0.41 16.41 7.54
CA GLU A 78 -0.97 15.98 7.79
C GLU A 78 -1.07 14.92 8.90
N VAL A 79 -0.12 13.99 8.96
CA VAL A 79 -0.04 13.00 10.06
C VAL A 79 0.13 13.67 11.41
N ARG A 80 0.78 14.85 11.47
CA ARG A 80 0.86 15.65 12.70
C ARG A 80 -0.47 16.27 13.13
N LYS A 81 -1.42 16.43 12.20
CA LYS A 81 -2.78 16.88 12.51
C LYS A 81 -3.67 15.75 13.01
N VAL A 82 -3.23 14.50 12.89
CA VAL A 82 -3.95 13.35 13.46
C VAL A 82 -3.84 13.43 14.97
N VAL A 83 -4.96 13.79 15.60
CA VAL A 83 -5.11 13.69 17.04
C VAL A 83 -5.21 12.20 17.37
N TRP A 84 -4.10 11.63 17.84
CA TRP A 84 -4.10 10.24 18.29
C TRP A 84 -4.95 10.14 19.55
N PRO A 85 -5.89 9.16 19.60
CA PRO A 85 -6.80 9.04 20.72
C PRO A 85 -6.03 8.80 22.00
N THR A 86 -6.50 9.39 23.09
CA THR A 86 -5.95 9.10 24.41
C THR A 86 -6.24 7.63 24.77
N ARG A 87 -5.46 7.04 25.69
CA ARG A 87 -5.70 5.64 26.12
C ARG A 87 -7.13 5.43 26.62
N GLN A 88 -7.75 6.46 27.18
CA GLN A 88 -9.11 6.42 27.69
C GLN A 88 -10.17 6.45 26.57
N GLU A 89 -9.97 7.26 25.53
CA GLU A 89 -10.84 7.28 24.35
C GLU A 89 -10.77 5.97 23.55
N ALA A 90 -9.55 5.41 23.42
CA ALA A 90 -9.32 4.14 22.75
C ALA A 90 -10.02 2.98 23.46
N THR A 91 -9.92 2.91 24.80
CA THR A 91 -10.60 1.87 25.57
C THR A 91 -12.12 2.05 25.55
N GLN A 92 -12.63 3.28 25.68
CA GLN A 92 -14.07 3.56 25.56
C GLN A 92 -14.62 3.11 24.22
N THR A 93 -13.96 3.46 23.12
CA THR A 93 -14.37 3.04 21.76
C THR A 93 -14.32 1.52 21.61
N THR A 94 -13.28 0.87 22.17
CA THR A 94 -13.17 -0.60 22.18
C THR A 94 -14.32 -1.25 22.93
N PHE A 95 -14.69 -0.74 24.11
CA PHE A 95 -15.83 -1.26 24.88
C PHE A 95 -17.16 -1.06 24.15
N ILE A 96 -17.36 0.08 23.47
CA ILE A 96 -18.55 0.32 22.64
C ILE A 96 -18.63 -0.73 21.52
N VAL A 97 -17.56 -0.91 20.75
CA VAL A 97 -17.51 -1.91 19.67
C VAL A 97 -17.72 -3.32 20.20
N LEU A 98 -17.10 -3.66 21.34
CA LEU A 98 -17.24 -4.96 21.97
C LEU A 98 -18.69 -5.22 22.41
N ALA A 99 -19.36 -4.24 23.02
CA ALA A 99 -20.76 -4.35 23.41
C ALA A 99 -21.67 -4.60 22.20
N VAL A 100 -21.52 -3.83 21.12
CA VAL A 100 -22.31 -4.02 19.88
C VAL A 100 -22.04 -5.39 19.26
N THR A 101 -20.78 -5.83 19.24
CA THR A 101 -20.39 -7.12 18.68
C THR A 101 -20.98 -8.28 19.48
N VAL A 102 -20.99 -8.20 20.82
CA VAL A 102 -21.60 -9.21 21.69
C VAL A 102 -23.12 -9.30 21.47
N VAL A 103 -23.80 -8.15 21.37
CA VAL A 103 -25.25 -8.12 21.08
C VAL A 103 -25.55 -8.79 19.74
N MET A 104 -24.79 -8.46 18.70
CA MET A 104 -24.97 -9.06 17.37
C MET A 104 -24.67 -10.56 17.37
N ALA A 105 -23.59 -10.99 18.06
CA ALA A 105 -23.25 -12.40 18.19
C ALA A 105 -24.35 -13.19 18.91
N LEU A 106 -24.92 -12.66 19.98
CA LEU A 106 -26.03 -13.29 20.70
C LEU A 106 -27.31 -13.34 19.86
N ALA A 107 -27.60 -12.28 19.11
CA ALA A 107 -28.77 -12.24 18.22
C ALA A 107 -28.67 -13.30 17.12
N LEU A 108 -27.53 -13.39 16.44
CA LEU A 108 -27.27 -14.42 15.43
C LEU A 108 -27.35 -15.82 16.05
N TRP A 109 -26.63 -16.05 17.17
CA TRP A 109 -26.66 -17.33 17.88
C TRP A 109 -28.09 -17.76 18.27
N GLY A 110 -28.94 -16.83 18.70
CA GLY A 110 -30.34 -17.10 19.02
C GLY A 110 -31.14 -17.53 17.79
N ILE A 111 -31.00 -16.82 16.67
CA ILE A 111 -31.69 -17.13 15.42
C ILE A 111 -31.21 -18.47 14.85
N ASP A 112 -29.89 -18.68 14.76
CA ASP A 112 -29.29 -19.94 14.31
C ASP A 112 -29.74 -21.11 15.19
N GLY A 113 -29.78 -20.92 16.51
CA GLY A 113 -30.25 -21.92 17.47
C GLY A 113 -31.74 -22.27 17.31
N ILE A 114 -32.59 -21.29 16.96
CA ILE A 114 -34.01 -21.54 16.65
C ILE A 114 -34.14 -22.28 15.32
N MET A 115 -33.40 -21.84 14.29
CA MET A 115 -33.35 -22.49 12.98
C MET A 115 -32.96 -23.97 13.10
N VAL A 116 -31.91 -24.29 13.85
CA VAL A 116 -31.49 -25.69 14.07
C VAL A 116 -32.58 -26.50 14.77
N ARG A 117 -33.26 -25.96 15.78
CA ARG A 117 -34.36 -26.67 16.46
C ARG A 117 -35.55 -26.90 15.54
N LEU A 118 -35.90 -25.93 14.71
CA LEU A 118 -36.95 -26.03 13.70
C LEU A 118 -36.63 -27.11 12.67
N VAL A 119 -35.40 -27.10 12.13
CA VAL A 119 -34.94 -28.11 11.18
C VAL A 119 -34.95 -29.50 11.82
N ARG A 120 -34.45 -29.67 13.05
CA ARG A 120 -34.50 -30.97 13.75
C ARG A 120 -35.94 -31.47 13.95
N LEU A 121 -36.87 -30.58 14.29
CA LEU A 121 -38.28 -30.95 14.46
C LEU A 121 -38.92 -31.42 13.15
N VAL A 122 -38.60 -30.75 12.03
CA VAL A 122 -39.13 -31.10 10.70
C VAL A 122 -38.46 -32.36 10.13
N THR A 123 -37.15 -32.52 10.32
CA THR A 123 -36.37 -33.63 9.74
C THR A 123 -36.40 -34.89 10.62
N GLY A 124 -36.84 -34.78 11.88
CA GLY A 124 -37.00 -35.91 12.79
C GLY A 124 -35.71 -36.60 13.25
N VAL A 125 -34.55 -35.97 12.99
CA VAL A 125 -33.20 -36.37 13.46
C VAL A 125 -32.65 -35.28 14.38
#